data_AF-A0A967I441-F1
#
_entry.id   AF-A0A967I441-F1
#
_cell.length_a   1.000
_cell.length_b   1.000
_cell.length_c   1.000
_cell.angle_alpha   90.00
_cell.angle_beta   90.00
_cell.angle_gamma   90.00
#
_symmetry.space_group_name_H-M   'P 1'
#
loop_
_entity.id
_entity.type
_entity.pdbx_description
1 polymer ?
#
loop_
_entity_poly.entity_id
_entity_poly.type
_entity_poly.pdbx_seq_one_letter_code
_entity_poly.pdbx_strand_id
1 'polypeptide(L)'
;MTNARLVYADDSGQIYDHPYLEMAGSSGGSWQRVDDTFLIPLPPGSDLFLLPERIPVGYDHNKQGFVELVEDPHDPQRQVQAVAAFMAPAHTQLLTAAYQNKQNAPLLPLFSYTAVGWKDGQFVAAGVRVD
;
A
#
# COMPACT_ATOMS: atom_id res chain seq x y z
N MET A 1 13.72 7.69 4.13
CA MET A 1 12.67 6.97 4.89
C MET A 1 11.49 7.88 5.09
N THR A 2 10.28 7.38 4.84
CA THR A 2 9.06 8.21 4.78
C THR A 2 8.29 8.24 6.10
N ASN A 3 7.43 9.25 6.28
CA ASN A 3 6.36 9.30 7.28
C ASN A 3 4.99 8.97 6.67
N ALA A 4 4.92 8.56 5.41
CA ALA A 4 3.70 8.12 4.77
C ALA A 4 3.17 6.85 5.45
N ARG A 5 1.87 6.86 5.74
CA ARG A 5 1.21 5.80 6.51
C ARG A 5 0.65 4.73 5.59
N LEU A 6 0.70 3.49 6.07
CA LEU A 6 0.05 2.35 5.42
C LEU A 6 -1.43 2.69 5.21
N VAL A 7 -1.93 2.44 4.00
CA VAL A 7 -3.37 2.46 3.74
C VAL A 7 -3.88 1.04 3.57
N TYR A 8 -5.10 0.82 4.01
CA TYR A 8 -5.81 -0.46 3.92
C TYR A 8 -7.29 -0.20 3.68
N ALA A 9 -8.03 -1.22 3.27
CA ALA A 9 -9.46 -1.12 3.06
C ALA A 9 -10.25 -2.13 3.90
N ASP A 10 -11.48 -1.77 4.23
CA ASP A 10 -12.45 -2.70 4.82
C ASP A 10 -13.18 -3.55 3.76
N ASP A 11 -14.19 -4.32 4.19
CA ASP A 11 -15.04 -5.15 3.34
C ASP A 11 -15.99 -4.35 2.44
N SER A 12 -16.33 -3.12 2.82
CA SER A 12 -17.10 -2.18 1.99
C SER A 12 -16.25 -1.49 0.91
N GLY A 13 -14.93 -1.63 1.00
CA GLY A 13 -13.95 -0.96 0.12
C GLY A 13 -13.62 0.46 0.56
N GLN A 14 -14.05 0.88 1.75
CA GLN A 14 -13.62 2.16 2.32
C GLN A 14 -12.15 2.06 2.71
N ILE A 15 -11.36 3.05 2.29
CA ILE A 15 -9.92 3.11 2.54
C ILE A 15 -9.65 3.96 3.78
N TYR A 16 -8.72 3.49 4.61
CA TYR A 16 -8.25 4.13 5.82
C TYR A 16 -6.72 4.17 5.84
N ASP A 17 -6.16 5.17 6.49
CA ASP A 17 -4.75 5.25 6.86
C ASP A 17 -4.53 4.69 8.26
N HIS A 18 -3.56 3.79 8.41
CA HIS A 18 -3.22 3.21 9.69
C HIS A 18 -2.63 4.28 10.63
N PRO A 19 -2.98 4.33 11.92
CA PRO A 19 -2.53 5.40 12.83
C PRO A 19 -1.00 5.45 13.02
N TYR A 20 -0.32 4.29 13.00
CA TYR A 20 1.11 4.21 13.36
C TYR A 20 2.02 3.44 12.38
N LEU A 21 1.46 2.73 11.40
CA LEU A 21 2.29 1.88 10.53
C LEU A 21 2.74 2.71 9.33
N GLU A 22 4.04 2.71 9.08
CA GLU A 22 4.62 3.32 7.87
C GLU A 22 4.25 2.45 6.66
N MET A 23 3.97 3.09 5.52
CA MET A 23 3.76 2.37 4.27
C MET A 23 5.02 1.57 3.89
N ALA A 24 4.82 0.36 3.41
CA ALA A 24 5.89 -0.47 2.87
C ALA A 24 5.64 -0.73 1.38
N GLY A 25 6.74 -0.97 0.66
CA GLY A 25 6.70 -1.46 -0.72
C GLY A 25 7.31 -2.85 -0.81
N SER A 26 7.18 -3.46 -1.97
CA SER A 26 7.78 -4.75 -2.29
C SER A 26 8.56 -4.66 -3.60
N SER A 27 9.70 -5.36 -3.64
CA SER A 27 10.51 -5.56 -4.85
C SER A 27 10.98 -7.01 -4.87
N GLY A 28 10.72 -7.73 -5.96
CA GLY A 28 11.08 -9.14 -6.09
C GLY A 28 10.50 -10.04 -4.98
N GLY A 29 9.36 -9.67 -4.39
CA GLY A 29 8.74 -10.41 -3.29
C GLY A 29 9.32 -10.12 -1.90
N SER A 30 10.33 -9.24 -1.80
CA SER A 30 10.87 -8.79 -0.51
C SER A 30 10.24 -7.46 -0.12
N TRP A 31 9.72 -7.38 1.11
CA TRP A 31 9.23 -6.13 1.66
C TRP A 31 10.40 -5.19 1.99
N GLN A 32 10.21 -3.92 1.71
CA GLN A 32 11.16 -2.87 2.03
C GLN A 32 10.44 -1.59 2.44
N ARG A 33 11.11 -0.80 3.27
CA ARG A 33 10.67 0.54 3.58
C ARG A 33 10.83 1.43 2.35
N VAL A 34 9.94 2.40 2.21
CA VAL A 34 9.94 3.29 1.05
C VAL A 34 10.81 4.51 1.34
N ASP A 35 11.72 4.83 0.42
CA ASP A 35 12.42 6.11 0.49
C ASP A 35 11.45 7.23 0.14
N ASP A 36 11.49 8.32 0.91
CA ASP A 36 10.59 9.47 0.72
C ASP A 36 10.85 10.15 -0.63
N THR A 37 12.07 10.02 -1.15
CA THR A 37 12.45 10.49 -2.49
C THR A 37 11.78 9.72 -3.63
N PHE A 38 11.20 8.54 -3.36
CA PHE A 38 10.43 7.75 -4.31
C PHE A 38 8.93 8.03 -4.25
N LEU A 39 8.48 8.90 -3.33
CA LEU A 39 7.08 9.22 -3.18
C LEU A 39 6.69 10.46 -3.96
N ILE A 40 5.69 10.28 -4.81
CA ILE A 40 4.99 11.36 -5.50
C ILE A 40 3.55 11.42 -5.01
N PRO A 41 2.87 12.58 -5.04
CA PRO A 41 1.42 12.62 -4.96
C PRO A 41 0.83 11.64 -5.98
N LEU A 42 -0.22 10.91 -5.59
CA LEU A 42 -0.88 9.98 -6.49
C LEU A 42 -1.30 10.74 -7.77
N PRO A 43 -0.80 10.35 -8.97
CA PRO A 43 -1.06 11.13 -10.17
C PRO A 43 -2.56 11.24 -10.48
N PRO A 44 -3.05 12.42 -10.93
CA PRO A 44 -4.43 12.55 -11.38
C PRO A 44 -4.76 11.54 -12.49
N GLY A 45 -5.92 10.89 -12.40
CA GLY A 45 -6.32 9.81 -13.32
C GLY A 45 -5.76 8.44 -12.99
N SER A 46 -5.08 8.28 -11.84
CA SER A 46 -4.78 6.97 -11.26
C SER A 46 -6.01 6.38 -10.57
N ASP A 47 -6.07 5.05 -10.50
CA ASP A 47 -7.09 4.32 -9.75
C ASP A 47 -6.49 3.63 -8.52
N LEU A 48 -7.32 3.39 -7.51
CA LEU A 48 -6.98 2.56 -6.34
C LEU A 48 -7.65 1.20 -6.49
N PHE A 49 -6.88 0.14 -6.26
CA PHE A 49 -7.34 -1.24 -6.31
C PHE A 49 -7.30 -1.87 -4.93
N LEU A 50 -8.43 -2.49 -4.57
CA LEU A 50 -8.47 -3.47 -3.50
C LEU A 50 -7.77 -4.73 -3.98
N LEU A 51 -7.05 -5.36 -3.07
CA LEU A 51 -6.37 -6.62 -3.32
C LEU A 51 -7.04 -7.73 -2.49
N PRO A 52 -8.08 -8.40 -3.03
CA PRO A 52 -8.77 -9.46 -2.31
C PRO A 52 -7.81 -10.54 -1.84
N GLU A 53 -8.10 -11.06 -0.65
CA GLU A 53 -7.35 -12.14 0.00
C GLU A 53 -5.86 -11.81 0.22
N ARG A 54 -5.51 -10.53 0.31
CA ARG A 54 -4.15 -10.06 0.63
C ARG A 54 -4.16 -9.18 1.86
N ILE A 55 -3.31 -9.55 2.81
CA ILE A 55 -3.16 -8.86 4.10
C ILE A 55 -2.18 -7.70 3.89
N PRO A 56 -2.56 -6.45 4.21
CA PRO A 56 -1.64 -5.31 4.10
C PRO A 56 -0.41 -5.49 4.99
N VAL A 57 0.75 -5.06 4.52
CA VAL A 57 1.99 -5.07 5.31
C VAL A 57 2.52 -3.64 5.45
N GLY A 58 2.81 -3.26 6.69
CA GLY A 58 3.44 -1.98 7.03
C GLY A 58 4.73 -2.19 7.82
N TYR A 59 5.48 -1.10 8.03
CA TYR A 59 6.64 -1.10 8.91
C TYR A 59 6.28 -0.50 10.27
N ASP A 60 6.54 -1.26 11.35
CA ASP A 60 6.34 -0.86 12.73
C ASP A 60 7.67 -0.36 13.31
N HIS A 61 7.73 0.93 13.63
CA HIS A 61 8.92 1.58 14.20
C HIS A 61 9.25 1.11 15.60
N ASN A 62 8.26 0.70 16.39
CA ASN A 62 8.48 0.23 17.76
C ASN A 62 9.11 -1.18 17.75
N LYS A 63 8.66 -2.04 16.82
CA LYS A 63 9.20 -3.39 16.64
C LYS A 63 10.43 -3.44 15.73
N GLN A 64 10.73 -2.33 15.05
CA GLN A 64 11.78 -2.22 14.02
C GLN A 64 11.64 -3.28 12.92
N GLY A 65 10.41 -3.57 12.48
CA GLY A 65 10.16 -4.67 11.55
C GLY A 65 8.87 -4.51 10.74
N PHE A 66 8.76 -5.32 9.68
CA PHE A 66 7.53 -5.43 8.91
C PHE A 66 6.49 -6.25 9.66
N VAL A 67 5.24 -5.82 9.61
CA VAL A 67 4.11 -6.48 10.26
C VAL A 67 2.92 -6.56 9.32
N GLU A 68 2.22 -7.69 9.39
CA GLU A 68 0.94 -7.90 8.75
C GLU A 68 -0.16 -7.22 9.58
N LEU A 69 -0.99 -6.40 8.92
CA LEU A 69 -2.20 -5.86 9.54
C LEU A 69 -3.30 -6.90 9.43
N VAL A 70 -3.54 -7.67 10.48
CA VAL A 70 -4.54 -8.75 10.50
C VAL A 70 -5.90 -8.32 11.07
N GLU A 71 -5.94 -7.22 11.82
CA GLU A 71 -7.12 -6.67 12.47
C GLU A 71 -7.22 -5.17 12.16
N ASP A 72 -8.43 -4.67 11.96
CA ASP A 72 -8.66 -3.24 11.81
C ASP A 72 -8.47 -2.52 13.18
N PRO A 73 -7.63 -1.47 13.27
CA PRO A 73 -7.39 -0.71 14.51
C PRO A 73 -8.62 -0.02 15.10
N HIS A 74 -9.65 0.22 14.30
CA HIS A 74 -10.88 0.91 14.70
C HIS A 74 -12.02 -0.06 15.02
N ASP A 75 -11.99 -1.26 14.45
CA ASP A 75 -13.05 -2.26 14.62
C ASP A 75 -12.53 -3.68 14.35
N PRO A 76 -12.16 -4.45 15.39
CA PRO A 76 -11.58 -5.78 15.23
C PRO A 76 -12.45 -6.80 14.47
N GLN A 77 -13.74 -6.52 14.25
CA GLN A 77 -14.60 -7.39 13.45
C GLN A 77 -14.51 -7.13 11.94
N ARG A 78 -13.95 -5.99 11.51
CA ARG A 78 -13.77 -5.67 10.10
C ARG A 78 -12.57 -6.40 9.52
N GLN A 79 -12.78 -6.90 8.31
CA GLN A 79 -11.68 -7.45 7.53
C GLN A 79 -10.83 -6.32 6.98
N VAL A 80 -9.54 -6.58 6.85
CA VAL A 80 -8.58 -5.66 6.24
C VAL A 80 -8.03 -6.26 4.96
N GLN A 81 -7.94 -5.42 3.94
CA GLN A 81 -7.46 -5.78 2.60
C GLN A 81 -6.39 -4.80 2.15
N ALA A 82 -5.33 -5.33 1.51
CA ALA A 82 -4.28 -4.51 0.95
C ALA A 82 -4.82 -3.63 -0.19
N VAL A 83 -4.23 -2.43 -0.32
CA VAL A 83 -4.57 -1.47 -1.35
C VAL A 83 -3.34 -1.18 -2.20
N ALA A 84 -3.53 -1.06 -3.50
CA ALA A 84 -2.50 -0.65 -4.45
C ALA A 84 -3.01 0.47 -5.36
N ALA A 85 -2.08 1.16 -6.01
CA ALA A 85 -2.41 2.14 -7.04
C ALA A 85 -2.12 1.60 -8.45
N PHE A 86 -3.05 1.83 -9.37
CA PHE A 86 -2.82 1.80 -10.80
C PHE A 86 -2.46 3.22 -11.24
N MET A 87 -1.16 3.52 -11.32
CA MET A 87 -0.71 4.87 -11.62
C MET A 87 -1.07 5.28 -13.06
N ALA A 88 -1.52 6.52 -13.21
CA ALA A 88 -1.74 7.14 -14.51
C ALA A 88 -0.49 7.05 -15.42
N PRO A 89 -0.65 7.10 -16.75
CA PRO A 89 0.47 7.13 -17.69
C PRO A 89 1.49 8.23 -17.39
N ALA A 90 2.66 8.13 -18.03
CA ALA A 90 3.84 8.98 -17.81
C ALA A 90 4.54 8.79 -16.44
N HIS A 91 4.18 7.75 -15.69
CA HIS A 91 4.81 7.41 -14.41
C HIS A 91 5.35 5.97 -14.42
N THR A 92 6.54 5.80 -13.86
CA THR A 92 7.16 4.49 -13.65
C THR A 92 6.96 4.05 -12.21
N GLN A 93 6.39 2.86 -12.01
CA GLN A 93 6.30 2.20 -10.71
C GLN A 93 7.70 1.81 -10.22
N LEU A 94 8.04 2.19 -8.99
CA LEU A 94 9.30 1.80 -8.34
C LEU A 94 9.12 0.60 -7.41
N LEU A 95 7.98 0.51 -6.73
CA LEU A 95 7.65 -0.56 -5.78
C LEU A 95 6.21 -1.02 -5.95
N THR A 96 5.95 -2.31 -5.79
CA THR A 96 4.58 -2.81 -5.65
C THR A 96 4.10 -2.66 -4.20
N ALA A 97 2.79 -2.71 -3.97
CA ALA A 97 2.22 -2.77 -2.63
C ALA A 97 2.81 -3.93 -1.83
N ALA A 98 3.11 -3.68 -0.55
CA ALA A 98 3.53 -4.72 0.38
C ALA A 98 2.29 -5.42 0.95
N TYR A 99 2.21 -6.73 0.71
CA TYR A 99 1.16 -7.56 1.26
C TYR A 99 1.66 -8.99 1.48
N GLN A 100 0.90 -9.75 2.26
CA GLN A 100 0.99 -11.20 2.38
C GLN A 100 -0.24 -11.85 1.73
N ASN A 101 -0.04 -12.88 0.90
CA ASN A 101 -1.15 -13.66 0.34
C ASN A 101 -1.77 -14.54 1.42
N LYS A 102 -3.11 -14.55 1.52
CA LYS A 102 -3.85 -15.64 2.16
C LYS A 102 -3.80 -16.89 1.28
N GLN A 103 -4.15 -18.05 1.86
CA GLN A 103 -4.05 -19.35 1.20
C GLN A 103 -4.78 -19.42 -0.15
N ASN A 104 -5.92 -18.73 -0.29
CA ASN A 104 -6.77 -18.76 -1.49
C ASN A 104 -6.70 -17.46 -2.30
N ALA A 105 -5.61 -16.70 -2.20
CA ALA A 105 -5.48 -15.45 -2.92
C ALA A 105 -5.57 -15.65 -4.44
N PRO A 106 -6.51 -15.00 -5.14
CA PRO A 106 -6.67 -15.18 -6.57
C PRO A 106 -5.47 -14.58 -7.33
N LEU A 107 -5.26 -15.06 -8.56
CA LEU A 107 -4.34 -14.41 -9.47
C LEU A 107 -4.86 -13.00 -9.80
N LEU A 108 -4.02 -12.00 -9.57
CA LEU A 108 -4.33 -10.63 -9.94
C LEU A 108 -4.15 -10.44 -11.45
N PRO A 109 -5.00 -9.64 -12.12
CA PRO A 109 -4.78 -9.21 -13.50
C PRO A 109 -3.41 -8.54 -13.69
N LEU A 110 -2.91 -8.46 -14.92
CA LEU A 110 -1.60 -7.86 -15.22
C LEU A 110 -1.65 -6.33 -15.25
N PHE A 111 -1.92 -5.72 -14.10
CA PHE A 111 -1.91 -4.28 -13.87
C PHE A 111 -0.70 -3.84 -13.05
N SER A 112 -0.48 -2.52 -12.95
CA SER A 112 0.41 -1.97 -11.94
C SER A 112 -0.29 -2.04 -10.58
N TYR A 113 0.45 -2.52 -9.58
CA TYR A 113 0.00 -2.62 -8.20
C TYR A 113 0.96 -1.82 -7.34
N THR A 114 1.09 -0.52 -7.63
CA THR A 114 2.08 0.35 -7.02
C THR A 114 1.81 0.52 -5.53
N ALA A 115 2.88 0.54 -4.72
CA ALA A 115 2.75 0.86 -3.30
C ALA A 115 2.15 2.25 -3.13
N VAL A 116 1.08 2.33 -2.35
CA VAL A 116 0.35 3.56 -2.06
C VAL A 116 0.25 3.75 -0.56
N GLY A 117 0.28 5.00 -0.11
CA GLY A 117 0.16 5.38 1.29
C GLY A 117 -0.54 6.72 1.42
N TRP A 118 -0.69 7.18 2.67
CA TRP A 118 -1.30 8.46 2.99
C TRP A 118 -0.30 9.38 3.69
N LYS A 119 -0.12 10.58 3.16
CA LYS A 119 0.83 11.57 3.69
C LYS A 119 0.28 12.97 3.45
N ASP A 120 0.36 13.83 4.47
CA ASP A 120 0.04 15.25 4.38
C ASP A 120 -1.33 15.55 3.73
N GLY A 121 -2.34 14.72 4.05
CA GLY A 121 -3.73 14.91 3.59
C GLY A 121 -4.04 14.40 2.17
N GLN A 122 -3.15 13.61 1.56
CA GLN A 122 -3.36 13.05 0.23
C GLN A 122 -2.73 11.66 0.08
N PHE A 123 -3.17 10.94 -0.96
CA PHE A 123 -2.50 9.70 -1.38
C PHE A 123 -1.14 10.01 -2.01
N VAL A 124 -0.17 9.16 -1.70
CA VAL A 124 1.16 9.16 -2.31
C VAL A 124 1.50 7.77 -2.83
N ALA A 125 2.24 7.69 -3.93
CA ALA A 125 2.62 6.44 -4.58
C ALA A 125 4.13 6.33 -4.76
N ALA A 126 4.66 5.10 -4.69
CA ALA A 126 6.08 4.82 -4.92
C ALA A 126 6.38 4.78 -6.43
N GLY A 127 6.65 5.95 -7.00
CA GLY A 127 6.81 6.13 -8.44
C GLY A 127 7.59 7.38 -8.81
N VAL A 128 7.97 7.47 -10.08
CA VAL A 128 8.63 8.65 -10.65
C VAL A 128 7.96 9.04 -11.96
N ARG A 129 7.82 10.34 -12.20
CA ARG A 129 7.35 10.90 -13.47
C ARG A 129 8.48 10.85 -14.50
N VAL A 130 8.20 10.39 -15.72
CA VAL A 130 9.22 10.07 -16.74
C VAL A 130 8.99 10.74 -18.10
N ASP A 131 8.02 11.64 -18.22
CA ASP A 131 7.84 12.54 -19.36
C ASP A 131 8.51 13.90 -19.19
#